data_AF-A0AAD4WKC5-F1
#
_entry.id   AF-A0AAD4WKC5-F1
#
_cell.length_a   1.000
_cell.length_b   1.000
_cell.length_c   1.000
_cell.angle_alpha   90.00
_cell.angle_beta   90.00
_cell.angle_gamma   90.00
#
_symmetry.space_group_name_H-M   'P 1'
#
loop_
_entity.id
_entity.type
_entity.pdbx_description
1 polymer ?
#
loop_
_entity_poly.entity_id
_entity_poly.type
_entity_poly.pdbx_seq_one_letter_code
_entity_poly.pdbx_strand_id
1 'polypeptide(L)'
;MATRVVSADAAVVQVLNGRNYLDWSVLVKTYLLAQDLWDVVEEDEEEADDKFKDWRKKNATALHTIQISCGWEAFSLIRNTSSAKRAWDT
;
A
#
# COMPACT_ATOMS: atom_id res chain seq x y z
N MET A 1 13.49 27.55 -14.99
CA MET A 1 12.27 26.74 -15.15
C MET A 1 12.63 25.32 -14.75
N ALA A 2 12.14 24.81 -13.63
CA ALA A 2 12.44 23.44 -13.19
C ALA A 2 11.34 22.51 -13.70
N THR A 3 11.68 21.65 -14.65
CA THR A 3 10.79 20.60 -15.16
C THR A 3 10.56 19.58 -14.04
N ARG A 4 9.33 19.48 -13.54
CA ARG A 4 8.92 18.37 -12.69
C ARG A 4 8.86 17.12 -13.56
N VAL A 5 9.85 16.25 -13.41
CA VAL A 5 9.76 14.88 -13.90
C VAL A 5 8.76 14.17 -12.99
N VAL A 6 7.55 13.94 -13.48
CA VAL A 6 6.61 13.04 -12.82
C VAL A 6 7.04 11.63 -13.21
N SER A 7 7.60 10.89 -12.26
CA SER A 7 7.91 9.46 -12.44
C SER A 7 6.62 8.72 -12.77
N ALA A 8 6.66 7.80 -13.74
CA ALA A 8 5.51 6.97 -14.11
C ALA A 8 4.99 6.09 -12.96
N ASP A 9 5.74 5.96 -11.86
CA ASP A 9 5.34 5.32 -10.60
C ASP A 9 4.33 6.14 -9.77
N ALA A 10 4.12 7.41 -10.07
CA ALA A 10 3.14 8.24 -9.38
C ALA A 10 1.75 8.01 -9.98
N ALA A 11 1.21 6.79 -9.84
CA ALA A 11 -0.23 6.63 -9.95
C ALA A 11 -0.85 7.59 -8.92
N VAL A 12 -1.59 8.59 -9.39
CA VAL A 12 -2.32 9.50 -8.50
C VAL A 12 -3.47 8.71 -7.93
N VAL A 13 -3.18 7.97 -6.86
CA VAL A 13 -4.21 7.35 -6.02
C VAL A 13 -4.91 8.49 -5.31
N GLN A 14 -6.24 8.56 -5.46
CA GLN A 14 -7.04 9.49 -4.66
C GLN A 14 -6.72 9.26 -3.18
N VAL A 15 -6.47 10.31 -2.41
CA VAL A 15 -6.17 10.15 -0.98
C VAL A 15 -7.42 9.69 -0.24
N LEU A 16 -7.26 8.69 0.63
CA LEU A 16 -8.35 8.18 1.48
C LEU A 16 -8.86 9.29 2.40
N ASN A 17 -10.18 9.40 2.46
CA ASN A 17 -10.93 10.19 3.42
C ASN A 17 -12.15 9.40 3.89
N GLY A 18 -12.87 9.93 4.88
CA GLY A 18 -14.03 9.26 5.48
C GLY A 18 -15.24 9.06 4.56
N ARG A 19 -15.16 9.37 3.26
CA ARG A 19 -16.29 9.29 2.32
C ARG A 19 -15.99 8.54 1.02
N ASN A 20 -14.73 8.21 0.72
CA ASN A 20 -14.33 7.68 -0.60
C ASN A 20 -13.70 6.28 -0.55
N TYR A 21 -13.90 5.51 0.52
CA TYR A 21 -13.26 4.19 0.69
C TYR A 21 -13.48 3.25 -0.51
N LEU A 22 -14.69 3.22 -1.10
CA LEU A 22 -14.98 2.36 -2.24
C LEU A 22 -14.12 2.71 -3.46
N ASP A 23 -14.01 4.00 -3.80
CA ASP A 23 -13.19 4.44 -4.94
C ASP A 23 -11.69 4.28 -4.64
N TRP A 24 -11.28 4.64 -3.41
CA TRP A 24 -9.90 4.49 -2.95
C TRP A 24 -9.42 3.04 -3.01
N SER A 25 -10.22 2.11 -2.47
CA SER A 25 -9.84 0.71 -2.36
C SER A 25 -9.69 0.06 -3.74
N VAL A 26 -10.56 0.42 -4.70
CA VAL A 26 -10.43 -0.05 -6.09
C VAL A 26 -9.12 0.43 -6.71
N LEU A 27 -8.76 1.71 -6.54
CA LEU A 27 -7.52 2.27 -7.10
C LEU A 27 -6.27 1.65 -6.47
N VAL A 28 -6.21 1.56 -5.14
CA VAL A 28 -5.07 0.97 -4.44
C VAL A 28 -4.93 -0.52 -4.75
N LYS A 29 -6.04 -1.28 -4.67
CA LYS A 29 -6.02 -2.72 -5.00
C LYS A 29 -5.54 -2.96 -6.43
N THR A 30 -6.03 -2.20 -7.39
CA THR A 30 -5.61 -2.33 -8.80
C THR A 30 -4.13 -2.02 -8.98
N TYR A 31 -3.62 -0.99 -8.32
CA TYR A 31 -2.20 -0.65 -8.33
C TYR A 31 -1.34 -1.77 -7.71
N LEU A 32 -1.73 -2.29 -6.55
CA LEU A 32 -1.02 -3.38 -5.87
C LEU A 32 -1.00 -4.66 -6.72
N LEU A 33 -2.12 -5.01 -7.37
CA LEU A 33 -2.20 -6.13 -8.30
C LEU A 33 -1.25 -5.95 -9.49
N ALA A 34 -1.20 -4.74 -10.08
CA ALA A 34 -0.31 -4.45 -11.20
C ALA A 34 1.18 -4.55 -10.84
N GLN A 35 1.52 -4.41 -9.56
CA GLN A 35 2.88 -4.50 -9.03
C GLN A 35 3.20 -5.86 -8.40
N ASP A 36 2.30 -6.85 -8.49
CA ASP A 36 2.46 -8.16 -7.86
C ASP A 36 2.63 -8.08 -6.33
N LEU A 37 1.93 -7.13 -5.71
CA LEU A 37 1.99 -6.79 -4.29
C LEU A 37 0.72 -7.15 -3.52
N TRP A 38 -0.36 -7.57 -4.18
CA TRP A 38 -1.64 -7.78 -3.50
C TRP A 38 -1.65 -9.01 -2.56
N ASP A 39 -0.87 -10.04 -2.87
CA ASP A 39 -0.81 -11.28 -2.10
C ASP A 39 -0.46 -11.04 -0.61
N VAL A 40 0.46 -10.11 -0.32
CA VAL A 40 0.86 -9.77 1.06
C VAL A 40 -0.19 -8.96 1.84
N VAL A 41 -1.26 -8.53 1.17
CA VAL A 41 -2.42 -7.88 1.78
C VAL A 41 -3.52 -8.89 2.09
N GLU A 42 -3.66 -9.96 1.29
CA GLU A 42 -4.64 -11.03 1.54
C GLU A 42 -4.11 -12.10 2.49
N GLU A 43 -2.85 -12.52 2.31
CA GLU A 43 -2.26 -13.65 3.01
C GLU A 43 -1.56 -13.22 4.31
N ASP A 44 -1.44 -14.16 5.24
CA ASP A 44 -0.67 -13.96 6.48
C ASP A 44 0.84 -14.09 6.23
N GLU A 45 1.66 -13.71 7.21
CA GLU A 45 3.12 -13.79 7.13
C GLU A 45 3.59 -15.22 6.75
N GLU A 46 4.35 -15.34 5.65
CA GLU A 46 4.99 -16.61 5.30
C GLU A 46 6.31 -16.79 6.07
N GLU A 47 6.43 -17.80 6.94
CA GLU A 47 7.64 -18.08 7.72
C GLU A 47 8.73 -18.91 6.99
N ALA A 48 8.76 -18.97 5.65
CA ALA A 48 9.69 -19.83 4.91
C ALA A 48 10.98 -19.11 4.46
N ASP A 49 12.12 -19.54 5.02
CA ASP A 49 13.50 -19.00 4.97
C ASP A 49 13.86 -18.12 3.75
N ASP A 50 13.89 -18.69 2.53
CA ASP A 50 14.33 -17.97 1.32
C ASP A 50 13.26 -17.04 0.74
N LYS A 51 11.98 -17.42 0.84
CA LYS A 51 10.85 -16.62 0.35
C LYS A 51 10.52 -15.46 1.29
N PHE A 52 10.89 -15.55 2.56
CA PHE A 52 10.62 -14.55 3.58
C PHE A 52 11.28 -13.19 3.28
N LYS A 53 12.44 -13.18 2.60
CA LYS A 53 13.08 -11.91 2.19
C LYS A 53 12.27 -11.18 1.13
N ASP A 54 11.75 -11.91 0.15
CA ASP A 54 10.96 -11.32 -0.94
C ASP A 54 9.58 -10.93 -0.44
N TRP A 55 8.96 -11.77 0.39
CA TRP A 55 7.71 -11.44 1.09
C TRP A 55 7.87 -10.14 1.90
N ARG A 56 8.94 -10.00 2.71
CA ARG A 56 9.17 -8.78 3.51
C ARG A 56 9.30 -7.53 2.64
N LYS A 57 9.97 -7.63 1.49
CA LYS A 57 10.07 -6.50 0.54
C LYS A 57 8.71 -6.15 -0.04
N LYS A 58 7.95 -7.15 -0.52
CA LYS A 58 6.60 -6.94 -1.05
C LYS A 58 5.68 -6.31 0.00
N ASN A 59 5.67 -6.85 1.22
CA ASN A 59 4.92 -6.29 2.34
C ASN A 59 5.31 -4.84 2.66
N ALA A 60 6.61 -4.54 2.72
CA ALA A 60 7.07 -3.17 2.97
C ALA A 60 6.65 -2.20 1.85
N THR A 61 6.72 -2.61 0.58
CA THR A 61 6.28 -1.79 -0.54
C THR A 61 4.76 -1.59 -0.54
N ALA A 62 3.98 -2.65 -0.33
CA ALA A 62 2.52 -2.57 -0.23
C ALA A 62 2.08 -1.66 0.93
N LEU A 63 2.70 -1.80 2.09
CA LEU A 63 2.45 -0.95 3.25
C LEU A 63 2.78 0.51 2.94
N HIS A 64 3.90 0.78 2.28
CA HIS A 64 4.27 2.14 1.89
C HIS A 64 3.23 2.75 0.95
N THR A 65 2.78 2.00 -0.07
CA THR A 65 1.71 2.43 -0.98
C THR A 65 0.42 2.77 -0.24
N ILE A 66 -0.01 1.93 0.70
CA ILE A 66 -1.18 2.19 1.53
C ILE A 66 -0.97 3.48 2.32
N GLN A 67 0.15 3.62 3.04
CA GLN A 67 0.47 4.77 3.88
C GLN A 67 0.46 6.10 3.12
N ILE A 68 1.07 6.17 1.92
CA ILE A 68 1.10 7.41 1.13
C ILE A 68 -0.26 7.74 0.50
N SER A 69 -1.13 6.74 0.35
CA SER A 69 -2.49 6.92 -0.16
C SER A 69 -3.52 7.22 0.94
N CYS A 70 -3.18 6.98 2.21
CA CYS A 70 -4.04 7.26 3.34
C CYS A 70 -3.89 8.73 3.74
N GLY A 71 -5.00 9.48 3.78
CA GLY A 71 -4.99 10.83 4.36
C GLY A 71 -4.47 10.83 5.80
N TRP A 72 -4.11 12.00 6.33
CA TRP A 72 -3.46 12.13 7.64
C TRP A 72 -4.18 11.40 8.78
N GLU A 73 -5.52 11.41 8.78
CA GLU A 73 -6.33 10.71 9.79
C GLU A 73 -6.11 9.20 9.73
N ALA A 74 -6.28 8.58 8.55
CA ALA A 74 -6.08 7.15 8.34
C ALA A 74 -4.61 6.76 8.58
N PHE A 75 -3.66 7.55 8.08
CA PHE A 75 -2.23 7.34 8.34
C PHE A 75 -1.92 7.28 9.84
N SER A 76 -2.54 8.15 10.65
CA SER A 76 -2.32 8.18 12.09
C SER A 76 -2.73 6.87 12.79
N LEU A 77 -3.70 6.14 12.23
CA LEU A 77 -4.14 4.84 12.74
C LEU A 77 -3.16 3.72 12.39
N ILE A 78 -2.58 3.76 11.19
CA ILE A 78 -1.73 2.68 10.66
C ILE A 78 -0.23 2.94 10.80
N ARG A 79 0.22 4.12 11.25
CA ARG A 79 1.66 4.51 11.26
C ARG A 79 2.61 3.56 12.01
N ASN A 80 2.07 2.78 12.95
CA ASN A 80 2.84 1.85 13.78
C ASN A 80 2.72 0.39 13.33
N THR A 81 1.97 0.11 12.26
CA THR A 81 1.88 -1.26 11.71
C THR A 81 3.13 -1.58 10.88
N SER A 82 3.54 -2.84 10.92
CA SER A 82 4.57 -3.40 10.04
C SER A 82 3.98 -4.30 8.94
N SER A 83 2.66 -4.51 8.94
CA SER A 83 1.96 -5.40 8.02
C SER A 83 1.02 -4.60 7.12
N ALA A 84 1.14 -4.80 5.81
CA ALA A 84 0.26 -4.22 4.80
C ALA A 84 -1.18 -4.70 4.98
N LYS A 85 -1.39 -6.00 5.23
CA LYS A 85 -2.68 -6.59 5.60
C LYS A 85 -3.33 -5.88 6.79
N ARG A 86 -2.60 -5.77 7.92
CA ARG A 86 -3.12 -5.06 9.10
C ARG A 86 -3.44 -3.60 8.83
N ALA A 87 -2.67 -2.93 7.97
CA ALA A 87 -2.95 -1.56 7.56
C ALA A 87 -4.23 -1.45 6.71
N TRP A 88 -4.46 -2.43 5.83
CA TRP A 88 -5.63 -2.50 4.97
C TRP A 88 -6.93 -2.80 5.73
N ASP A 89 -6.84 -3.64 6.76
CA ASP A 89 -7.99 -4.07 7.57
C ASP A 89 -8.41 -3.07 8.67
N THR A 90 -7.65 -1.98 8.86
CA THR A 90 -7.91 -0.92 9.86
C THR A 90 -8.92 0.11 9.34
#